data_AF-A0A803QQZ2-F1
#
_entry.id   AF-A0A803QQZ2-F1
#
_cell.length_a   1.000
_cell.length_b   1.000
_cell.length_c   1.000
_cell.angle_alpha   90.00
_cell.angle_beta   90.00
_cell.angle_gamma   90.00
#
_symmetry.space_group_name_H-M   'P 1'
#
loop_
_entity.id
_entity.type
_entity.pdbx_description
1 polymer ?
#
loop_
_entity_poly.entity_id
_entity_poly.type
_entity_poly.pdbx_seq_one_letter_code
_entity_poly.pdbx_strand_id
1 'polypeptide(L)'
;MVVFQYGSAVLFNIEDHEVENYLELVRRHASGLLLEMRKDDYTVKEKPQMVEDMEGGADYIALKTLDTDGVRIIGSVLGQSIALDYFVSQVDGMVQEFADINRGMEKTGTFTMDKKKLLQLVGKANSNLADVILKVGIFERSEIAWRDAKYAQIHEYLWEEYEVTQRFGNLDFKLKFIEHNIHFLQEVIQNRKSDFLEWCIIGLLTVENAISLYEIVRDSTPL
;
A
#
# COMPACT_ATOMS: atom_id res chain seq x y z
N MET A 1 22.09 -7.81 12.57
CA MET A 1 21.06 -7.01 11.88
C MET A 1 20.74 -7.65 10.54
N VAL A 2 19.47 -7.76 10.19
CA VAL A 2 19.00 -8.19 8.87
C VAL A 2 18.16 -7.06 8.29
N VAL A 3 18.40 -6.68 7.04
CA VAL A 3 17.68 -5.60 6.35
C VAL A 3 16.93 -6.18 5.17
N PHE A 4 15.66 -5.81 5.03
CA PHE A 4 14.76 -6.36 4.01
C PHE A 4 14.39 -5.33 2.95
N GLN A 5 14.18 -5.81 1.72
CA GLN A 5 13.88 -4.97 0.56
C GLN A 5 12.53 -4.24 0.67
N TYR A 6 11.61 -4.77 1.46
CA TYR A 6 10.32 -4.14 1.73
C TYR A 6 10.39 -2.99 2.76
N GLY A 7 11.57 -2.66 3.28
CA GLY A 7 11.81 -1.43 4.04
C GLY A 7 11.86 -1.60 5.56
N SER A 8 12.06 -2.81 6.08
CA SER A 8 12.26 -3.07 7.50
C SER A 8 13.67 -3.58 7.80
N ALA A 9 14.08 -3.41 9.06
CA ALA A 9 15.34 -3.92 9.58
C ALA A 9 15.09 -4.56 10.94
N VAL A 10 15.66 -5.75 11.16
CA VAL A 10 15.59 -6.47 12.43
C VAL A 10 16.97 -6.49 13.06
N LEU A 11 17.07 -5.93 14.25
CA LEU A 11 18.29 -5.92 15.05
C LEU A 11 18.19 -7.06 16.07
N PHE A 12 19.29 -7.80 16.23
CA PHE A 12 19.36 -8.94 17.15
C PHE A 12 20.38 -8.60 18.22
N ASN A 13 19.97 -8.66 19.49
CA ASN A 13 20.84 -8.49 20.65
C ASN A 13 21.70 -7.21 20.58
N ILE A 14 21.07 -6.09 20.23
CA ILE A 14 21.67 -4.74 20.22
C ILE A 14 21.06 -3.94 21.36
N GLU A 15 21.88 -3.20 22.10
CA GLU A 15 21.37 -2.33 23.16
C GLU A 15 20.62 -1.13 22.57
N ASP A 16 19.57 -0.67 23.25
CA ASP A 16 18.69 0.42 22.76
C ASP A 16 19.46 1.69 22.36
N HIS A 17 20.54 2.01 23.07
CA HIS A 17 21.36 3.19 22.79
C HIS A 17 22.19 3.08 21.51
N GLU A 18 22.46 1.86 21.03
CA GLU A 18 23.22 1.62 19.80
C GLU A 18 22.31 1.51 18.56
N VAL A 19 21.01 1.23 18.75
CA VAL A 19 20.05 1.00 17.66
C VAL A 19 20.08 2.13 16.63
N GLU A 20 20.10 3.39 17.08
CA GLU A 20 20.06 4.55 16.19
C GLU A 20 21.30 4.62 15.27
N ASN A 21 22.47 4.24 15.76
CA ASN A 21 23.71 4.21 14.96
C ASN A 21 23.61 3.20 13.81
N TYR A 22 23.02 2.03 14.07
CA TYR A 22 22.78 1.01 13.04
C TYR A 22 21.71 1.47 12.05
N LEU A 23 20.63 2.10 12.53
CA LEU A 23 19.59 2.64 11.66
C LEU A 23 20.13 3.76 10.77
N GLU A 24 21.01 4.64 11.26
CA GLU A 24 21.68 5.65 10.43
C GLU A 24 22.52 5.04 9.31
N LEU A 25 23.17 3.89 9.55
CA LEU A 25 23.89 3.17 8.51
C LEU A 25 22.94 2.69 7.41
N VAL A 26 21.77 2.16 7.80
CA VAL A 26 20.72 1.74 6.85
C VAL A 26 20.18 2.94 6.08
N ARG A 27 19.84 4.04 6.77
CA ARG A 27 19.29 5.26 6.14
C ARG A 27 20.23 5.87 5.11
N ARG A 28 21.56 5.80 5.32
CA ARG A 28 22.56 6.26 4.35
C ARG A 28 22.56 5.50 3.02
N HIS A 29 22.09 4.25 3.02
CA HIS A 29 22.04 3.39 1.84
C HIS A 29 20.61 3.13 1.35
N ALA A 30 19.61 3.61 2.07
CA ALA A 30 18.21 3.47 1.73
C ALA A 30 17.73 4.65 0.87
N SER A 31 16.84 4.35 -0.07
CA SER A 31 16.08 5.35 -0.84
C SER A 31 14.61 5.31 -0.45
N GLY A 32 13.94 6.47 -0.42
CA GLY A 32 12.52 6.54 -0.06
C GLY A 32 12.27 6.30 1.42
N LEU A 33 12.85 7.16 2.27
CA LEU A 33 12.64 7.13 3.72
C LEU A 33 11.15 7.22 4.04
N LEU A 34 10.69 6.32 4.90
CA LEU A 34 9.33 6.32 5.40
C LEU A 34 9.17 7.47 6.40
N LEU A 35 8.06 8.20 6.30
CA LEU A 35 7.75 9.35 7.18
C LEU A 35 7.49 8.92 8.63
N GLU A 36 7.02 7.68 8.82
CA GLU A 36 6.70 7.11 10.11
C GLU A 36 7.50 5.81 10.28
N MET A 37 8.21 5.71 11.41
CA MET A 37 8.94 4.50 11.79
C MET A 37 8.08 3.68 12.75
N ARG A 38 7.97 2.38 12.48
CA ARG A 38 7.32 1.43 13.38
C ARG A 38 8.39 0.56 14.03
N LYS A 39 8.27 0.35 15.33
CA LYS A 39 9.15 -0.49 16.13
C LYS A 39 8.30 -1.56 16.82
N ASP A 40 8.81 -2.78 16.84
CA ASP A 40 8.28 -3.88 17.61
C ASP A 40 9.46 -4.68 18.18
N ASP A 41 9.29 -5.23 19.39
CA ASP A 41 10.33 -5.94 20.12
C ASP A 41 9.84 -7.36 20.43
N TYR A 42 10.65 -8.37 20.10
CA TYR A 42 10.32 -9.78 20.34
C TYR A 42 11.46 -10.52 21.00
N THR A 43 11.14 -11.33 22.02
CA THR A 43 12.17 -12.02 22.81
C THR A 43 12.50 -13.39 22.22
N VAL A 44 13.76 -13.63 21.88
CA VAL A 44 14.27 -14.95 21.49
C VAL A 44 15.18 -15.49 22.60
N LYS A 45 14.87 -16.66 23.15
CA LYS A 45 15.64 -17.29 24.24
C LYS A 45 16.31 -18.56 23.73
N GLU A 46 17.60 -18.72 23.98
CA GLU A 46 18.30 -19.98 23.72
C GLU A 46 18.30 -20.86 24.98
N LYS A 47 17.84 -22.11 24.86
CA LYS A 47 17.78 -23.10 25.94
C LYS A 47 18.30 -24.46 25.43
N PRO A 48 19.62 -24.71 25.49
CA PRO A 48 20.24 -25.91 24.95
C PRO A 48 19.77 -27.24 25.55
N GLN A 49 19.16 -27.20 26.74
CA GLN A 49 18.66 -28.38 27.45
C GLN A 49 17.25 -28.80 27.02
N MET A 50 16.62 -28.10 26.08
CA MET A 50 15.30 -28.47 25.57
C MET A 50 15.33 -29.78 24.78
N VAL A 51 14.25 -30.56 24.94
CA VAL A 51 14.03 -31.79 24.18
C VAL A 51 13.62 -31.44 22.75
N GLU A 52 12.63 -30.57 22.60
CA GLU A 52 12.14 -30.06 21.31
C GLU A 52 13.02 -28.92 20.78
N ASP A 53 12.94 -28.66 19.47
CA ASP A 53 13.75 -27.63 18.81
C ASP A 53 13.27 -26.20 19.12
N MET A 54 11.97 -26.02 19.38
CA MET A 54 11.37 -24.76 19.79
C MET A 54 10.24 -24.95 20.81
N GLU A 55 9.93 -23.90 21.57
CA GLU A 55 8.76 -23.77 22.44
C GLU A 55 8.25 -22.33 22.37
N GLY A 56 6.97 -22.17 22.03
CA GLY A 56 6.29 -20.88 21.95
C GLY A 56 5.80 -20.39 23.31
N GLY A 57 5.84 -19.07 23.54
CA GLY A 57 5.29 -18.41 24.71
C GLY A 57 4.72 -17.03 24.33
N ALA A 58 3.91 -16.46 25.22
CA ALA A 58 3.08 -15.28 24.90
C ALA A 58 3.83 -14.08 24.26
N ASP A 59 5.10 -13.84 24.63
CA ASP A 59 5.91 -12.74 24.07
C ASP A 59 7.34 -13.19 23.74
N TYR A 60 7.54 -14.51 23.60
CA TYR A 60 8.87 -15.04 23.32
C TYR A 60 8.83 -16.39 22.63
N ILE A 61 9.89 -16.68 21.88
CA ILE A 61 10.18 -18.03 21.41
C ILE A 61 11.44 -18.55 22.11
N ALA A 62 11.36 -19.74 22.68
CA ALA A 62 12.53 -20.46 23.17
C ALA A 62 13.00 -21.43 22.09
N LEU A 63 14.28 -21.39 21.75
CA LEU A 63 14.92 -22.29 20.80
C LEU A 63 15.99 -23.12 21.50
N LYS A 64 16.17 -24.35 21.05
CA LYS A 64 17.29 -25.19 21.53
C LYS A 64 18.65 -24.59 21.17
N THR A 65 18.79 -24.12 19.94
CA THR A 65 19.98 -23.42 19.44
C THR A 65 19.58 -22.33 18.46
N LEU A 66 20.15 -21.13 18.59
CA LEU A 66 19.93 -20.02 17.64
C LEU A 66 21.11 -19.93 16.67
N ASP A 67 20.94 -20.54 15.49
CA ASP A 67 21.89 -20.44 14.38
C ASP A 67 21.53 -19.34 13.37
N THR A 68 22.41 -19.11 12.40
CA THR A 68 22.24 -18.07 11.36
C THR A 68 20.93 -18.23 10.58
N ASP A 69 20.52 -19.47 10.32
CA ASP A 69 19.28 -19.76 9.61
C ASP A 69 18.07 -19.47 10.50
N GLY A 70 18.12 -19.79 11.80
CA GLY A 70 17.12 -19.37 12.78
C GLY A 70 16.97 -17.85 12.86
N VAL A 71 18.10 -17.11 12.93
CA VAL A 71 18.11 -15.64 12.86
C VAL A 71 17.44 -15.13 11.58
N ARG A 72 17.70 -15.76 10.44
CA ARG A 72 17.12 -15.36 9.16
C ARG A 72 15.61 -15.64 9.09
N ILE A 73 15.16 -16.79 9.59
CA ILE A 73 13.72 -17.13 9.67
C ILE A 73 12.99 -16.16 10.58
N ILE A 74 13.42 -16.04 11.83
CA ILE A 74 12.78 -15.15 12.80
C ILE A 74 12.79 -13.71 12.27
N GLY A 75 13.94 -13.25 11.79
CA GLY A 75 14.09 -11.92 11.21
C GLY A 75 13.15 -11.70 10.02
N SER A 76 12.93 -12.71 9.17
CA SER A 76 12.02 -12.59 8.03
C SER A 76 10.57 -12.41 8.46
N VAL A 77 10.09 -13.16 9.45
CA VAL A 77 8.71 -13.05 9.92
C VAL A 77 8.48 -11.73 10.66
N LEU A 78 9.40 -11.34 11.54
CA LEU A 78 9.34 -10.03 12.24
C LEU A 78 9.42 -8.87 11.24
N GLY A 79 10.31 -8.97 10.26
CA GLY A 79 10.45 -7.99 9.19
C GLY A 79 9.17 -7.85 8.37
N GLN A 80 8.53 -8.96 8.02
CA GLN A 80 7.25 -8.98 7.32
C GLN A 80 6.13 -8.39 8.18
N SER A 81 6.06 -8.72 9.47
CA SER A 81 5.04 -8.21 10.39
C SER A 81 5.05 -6.68 10.50
N ILE A 82 6.24 -6.07 10.66
CA ILE A 82 6.36 -4.61 10.78
C ILE A 82 6.12 -3.90 9.45
N ALA A 83 6.53 -4.51 8.33
CA ALA A 83 6.28 -3.97 6.99
C ALA A 83 4.79 -4.04 6.64
N LEU A 84 4.12 -5.13 7.00
CA LEU A 84 2.69 -5.29 6.83
C LEU A 84 1.92 -4.25 7.65
N ASP A 85 2.38 -3.93 8.86
CA ASP A 85 1.78 -2.89 9.69
C ASP A 85 1.81 -1.52 9.02
N TYR A 86 2.97 -1.19 8.46
CA TYR A 86 3.16 0.04 7.70
C TYR A 86 2.22 0.11 6.49
N PHE A 87 2.15 -0.96 5.68
CA PHE A 87 1.30 -0.97 4.49
C PHE A 87 -0.19 -0.94 4.82
N VAL A 88 -0.62 -1.65 5.87
CA VAL A 88 -2.00 -1.58 6.35
C VAL A 88 -2.36 -0.14 6.73
N SER A 89 -1.50 0.56 7.48
CA SER A 89 -1.76 1.96 7.84
C SER A 89 -1.80 2.89 6.63
N GLN A 90 -0.92 2.69 5.64
CA GLN A 90 -0.93 3.47 4.39
C GLN A 90 -2.23 3.26 3.61
N VAL A 91 -2.69 2.00 3.53
CA VAL A 91 -3.93 1.62 2.85
C VAL A 91 -5.15 2.15 3.59
N ASP A 92 -5.16 2.14 4.92
CA ASP A 92 -6.23 2.72 5.72
C ASP A 92 -6.39 4.23 5.49
N GLY A 93 -5.26 4.95 5.38
CA GLY A 93 -5.29 6.37 4.99
C GLY A 93 -5.96 6.60 3.64
N MET A 94 -5.66 5.75 2.65
CA MET A 94 -6.30 5.84 1.33
C MET A 94 -7.79 5.49 1.38
N VAL A 95 -8.17 4.41 2.07
CA VAL A 95 -9.58 4.02 2.25
C VAL A 95 -10.39 5.18 2.85
N GLN A 96 -9.83 5.84 3.87
CA GLN A 96 -10.47 7.00 4.51
C GLN A 96 -10.61 8.18 3.53
N GLU A 97 -9.55 8.52 2.77
CA GLU A 97 -9.61 9.57 1.74
C GLU A 97 -10.75 9.29 0.73
N PHE A 98 -10.91 8.06 0.26
CA PHE A 98 -12.00 7.69 -0.66
C PHE A 98 -13.38 7.69 0.00
N ALA A 99 -13.50 7.20 1.23
CA ALA A 99 -14.75 7.22 1.99
C ALA A 99 -15.27 8.65 2.20
N ASP A 100 -14.37 9.60 2.48
CA ASP A 100 -14.72 11.00 2.66
C ASP A 100 -15.21 11.65 1.35
N ILE A 101 -14.62 11.28 0.21
CA ILE A 101 -15.09 11.70 -1.12
C ILE A 101 -16.51 11.18 -1.37
N ASN A 102 -16.74 9.89 -1.14
CA ASN A 102 -18.05 9.27 -1.36
C ASN A 102 -19.13 9.89 -0.46
N ARG A 103 -18.80 10.16 0.80
CA ARG A 103 -19.69 10.84 1.75
C ARG A 103 -19.99 12.29 1.35
N GLY A 104 -19.02 13.00 0.80
CA GLY A 104 -19.22 14.34 0.24
C GLY A 104 -20.20 14.32 -0.93
N MET A 105 -20.09 13.32 -1.80
CA MET A 105 -20.95 13.13 -2.95
C MET A 105 -22.38 12.72 -2.55
N GLU A 106 -22.53 11.83 -1.58
CA GLU A 106 -23.85 11.43 -1.03
C GLU A 106 -24.67 12.67 -0.58
N LYS A 107 -24.01 13.63 0.08
CA LYS A 107 -24.68 14.84 0.59
C LYS A 107 -24.99 15.88 -0.48
N THR A 108 -24.15 15.98 -1.51
CA THR A 108 -24.22 17.09 -2.49
C THR A 108 -24.77 16.66 -3.85
N GLY A 109 -24.83 15.36 -4.13
CA GLY A 109 -25.23 14.79 -5.42
C GLY A 109 -24.21 15.01 -6.55
N THR A 110 -23.05 15.60 -6.27
CA THR A 110 -22.02 15.94 -7.26
C THR A 110 -20.62 15.92 -6.65
N PHE A 111 -19.60 15.79 -7.48
CA PHE A 111 -18.23 16.01 -7.06
C PHE A 111 -17.96 17.50 -6.91
N THR A 112 -17.85 17.96 -5.67
CA THR A 112 -17.49 19.35 -5.32
C THR A 112 -16.02 19.67 -5.54
N MET A 113 -15.17 18.66 -5.74
CA MET A 113 -13.72 18.82 -5.96
C MET A 113 -13.38 19.10 -7.42
N ASP A 114 -12.38 19.97 -7.64
CA ASP A 114 -11.83 20.24 -8.97
C ASP A 114 -11.26 18.99 -9.64
N LYS A 115 -11.49 18.85 -10.96
CA LYS A 115 -10.98 17.74 -11.79
C LYS A 115 -9.46 17.52 -11.63
N LYS A 116 -8.68 18.60 -11.53
CA LYS A 116 -7.22 18.53 -11.36
C LYS A 116 -6.83 17.89 -10.02
N LYS A 117 -7.50 18.27 -8.93
CA LYS A 117 -7.25 17.70 -7.60
C LYS A 117 -7.66 16.23 -7.54
N LEU A 118 -8.77 15.88 -8.20
CA LEU A 118 -9.26 14.50 -8.26
C LEU A 118 -8.29 13.60 -9.07
N LEU A 119 -7.75 14.10 -10.18
CA LEU A 119 -6.67 13.42 -10.92
C LEU A 119 -5.39 13.25 -10.10
N GLN A 120 -5.00 14.26 -9.32
CA GLN A 120 -3.83 14.16 -8.44
C GLN A 120 -4.05 13.11 -7.34
N LEU A 121 -5.25 13.04 -6.76
CA LEU A 121 -5.60 12.04 -5.76
C LEU A 121 -5.57 10.63 -6.34
N VAL A 122 -6.19 10.43 -7.51
CA VAL A 122 -6.13 9.15 -8.25
C VAL A 122 -4.68 8.75 -8.54
N GLY A 123 -3.85 9.68 -9.01
CA GLY A 123 -2.43 9.41 -9.29
C GLY A 123 -1.64 9.04 -8.04
N LYS A 124 -1.84 9.77 -6.93
CA LYS A 124 -1.22 9.50 -5.63
C LYS A 124 -1.63 8.12 -5.10
N ALA A 125 -2.93 7.81 -5.10
CA ALA A 125 -3.45 6.52 -4.65
C ALA A 125 -2.93 5.37 -5.52
N ASN A 126 -2.87 5.54 -6.85
CA ASN A 126 -2.33 4.53 -7.75
C ASN A 126 -0.84 4.28 -7.55
N SER A 127 -0.04 5.32 -7.33
CA SER A 127 1.39 5.18 -7.01
C SER A 127 1.59 4.43 -5.71
N ASN A 128 0.86 4.80 -4.65
CA ASN A 128 0.93 4.13 -3.36
C ASN A 128 0.48 2.66 -3.46
N LEU A 129 -0.60 2.38 -4.20
CA LEU A 129 -1.08 1.03 -4.43
C LEU A 129 -0.02 0.18 -5.14
N ALA A 130 0.61 0.72 -6.19
CA ALA A 130 1.69 0.03 -6.90
C ALA A 130 2.89 -0.27 -5.97
N ASP A 131 3.29 0.70 -5.15
CA ASP A 131 4.38 0.52 -4.18
C ASP A 131 4.07 -0.59 -3.16
N VAL A 132 2.85 -0.63 -2.64
CA VAL A 132 2.39 -1.69 -1.72
C VAL A 132 2.44 -3.05 -2.42
N ILE A 133 1.85 -3.18 -3.61
CA ILE A 133 1.82 -4.45 -4.35
C ILE A 133 3.23 -4.96 -4.64
N LEU A 134 4.13 -4.09 -5.10
CA LEU A 134 5.51 -4.48 -5.42
C LEU A 134 6.26 -4.98 -4.18
N LYS A 135 6.12 -4.29 -3.04
CA LYS A 135 6.84 -4.65 -1.81
C LYS A 135 6.26 -5.88 -1.11
N VAL A 136 4.94 -5.99 -1.08
CA VAL A 136 4.22 -7.14 -0.52
C VAL A 136 4.39 -8.38 -1.40
N GLY A 137 4.48 -8.20 -2.72
CA GLY A 137 4.76 -9.29 -3.67
C GLY A 137 6.12 -9.97 -3.45
N ILE A 138 7.07 -9.30 -2.78
CA ILE A 138 8.39 -9.85 -2.41
C ILE A 138 8.31 -10.72 -1.15
N PHE A 139 7.14 -10.84 -0.50
CA PHE A 139 6.96 -11.72 0.66
C PHE A 139 6.87 -13.18 0.19
N GLU A 140 7.97 -13.71 -0.34
CA GLU A 140 8.06 -15.11 -0.75
C GLU A 140 8.26 -16.03 0.47
N ARG A 141 7.86 -17.30 0.31
CA ARG A 141 8.14 -18.36 1.28
C ARG A 141 9.64 -18.46 1.50
N SER A 142 10.06 -18.49 2.77
CA SER A 142 11.47 -18.74 3.10
C SER A 142 11.90 -20.15 2.64
N GLU A 143 12.87 -20.23 1.72
CA GLU A 143 13.46 -21.51 1.28
C GLU A 143 14.02 -22.33 2.46
N ILE A 144 14.47 -21.65 3.53
CA ILE A 144 15.02 -22.30 4.72
C ILE A 144 13.92 -23.04 5.49
N ALA A 145 12.73 -22.46 5.60
CA ALA A 145 11.56 -23.10 6.21
C ALA A 145 11.07 -24.30 5.38
N TRP A 146 11.32 -24.31 4.07
CA TRP A 146 10.99 -25.47 3.23
C TRP A 146 11.96 -26.65 3.44
N ARG A 147 13.22 -26.37 3.76
CA ARG A 147 14.29 -27.37 3.76
C ARG A 147 14.42 -28.17 5.06
N ASP A 148 13.99 -27.61 6.19
CA ASP A 148 14.13 -28.24 7.50
C ASP A 148 12.85 -28.07 8.33
N ALA A 149 12.37 -29.18 8.89
CA ALA A 149 11.17 -29.20 9.72
C ALA A 149 11.28 -28.28 10.94
N LYS A 150 12.48 -28.11 11.51
CA LYS A 150 12.68 -27.22 12.67
C LYS A 150 12.39 -25.76 12.31
N TYR A 151 12.81 -25.31 11.13
CA TYR A 151 12.57 -23.95 10.66
C TYR A 151 11.15 -23.75 10.15
N ALA A 152 10.53 -24.80 9.60
CA ALA A 152 9.12 -24.79 9.25
C ALA A 152 8.25 -24.50 10.47
N GLN A 153 8.51 -25.18 11.59
CA GLN A 153 7.78 -24.98 12.85
C GLN A 153 7.96 -23.54 13.37
N ILE A 154 9.19 -23.03 13.42
CA ILE A 154 9.45 -21.65 13.87
C ILE A 154 8.71 -20.64 13.00
N HIS A 155 8.75 -20.83 11.68
CA HIS A 155 8.08 -19.95 10.74
C HIS A 155 6.56 -19.98 10.91
N GLU A 156 5.96 -21.17 11.00
CA GLU A 156 4.51 -21.34 11.17
C GLU A 156 4.02 -20.75 12.49
N TYR A 157 4.71 -21.04 13.59
CA TYR A 157 4.40 -20.48 14.90
C TYR A 157 4.43 -18.94 14.89
N LEU A 158 5.51 -18.34 14.37
CA LEU A 158 5.59 -16.87 14.31
C LEU A 158 4.60 -16.26 13.32
N TRP A 159 4.25 -16.97 12.23
CA TRP A 159 3.23 -16.50 11.30
C TRP A 159 1.84 -16.46 11.92
N GLU A 160 1.53 -17.43 12.78
CA GLU A 160 0.29 -17.47 13.55
C GLU A 160 0.29 -16.40 14.65
N GLU A 161 1.36 -16.33 15.46
CA GLU A 161 1.53 -15.35 16.55
C GLU A 161 1.36 -13.90 16.05
N TYR A 162 1.94 -13.57 14.88
CA TYR A 162 1.84 -12.24 14.28
C TYR A 162 0.65 -12.06 13.34
N GLU A 163 -0.23 -13.07 13.25
CA GLU A 163 -1.41 -13.10 12.39
C GLU A 163 -1.12 -12.68 10.94
N VAL A 164 0.07 -13.03 10.41
CA VAL A 164 0.58 -12.49 9.14
C VAL A 164 -0.39 -12.78 8.00
N THR A 165 -0.93 -14.01 7.96
CA THR A 165 -1.92 -14.44 6.96
C THR A 165 -3.21 -13.60 7.02
N GLN A 166 -3.74 -13.35 8.21
CA GLN A 166 -4.97 -12.58 8.40
C GLN A 166 -4.77 -11.12 7.99
N ARG A 167 -3.67 -10.51 8.43
CA ARG A 167 -3.33 -9.12 8.09
C ARG A 167 -3.07 -8.94 6.60
N PHE A 168 -2.48 -9.94 5.94
CA PHE A 168 -2.32 -9.95 4.48
C PHE A 168 -3.68 -10.02 3.78
N GLY A 169 -4.57 -10.90 4.21
CA GLY A 169 -5.93 -10.99 3.66
C GLY A 169 -6.73 -9.70 3.82
N ASN A 170 -6.61 -9.04 4.97
CA ASN A 170 -7.23 -7.74 5.22
C ASN A 170 -6.63 -6.64 4.33
N LEU A 171 -5.31 -6.66 4.11
CA LEU A 171 -4.64 -5.73 3.21
C LEU A 171 -5.12 -5.92 1.76
N ASP A 172 -5.15 -7.15 1.26
CA ASP A 172 -5.62 -7.50 -0.10
C ASP A 172 -7.06 -7.03 -0.33
N PHE A 173 -7.95 -7.25 0.63
CA PHE A 173 -9.33 -6.78 0.56
C PHE A 173 -9.42 -5.25 0.44
N LYS A 174 -8.65 -4.51 1.26
CA LYS A 174 -8.62 -3.04 1.22
C LYS A 174 -8.00 -2.52 -0.08
N LEU A 175 -6.96 -3.17 -0.61
CA LEU A 175 -6.35 -2.81 -1.89
C LEU A 175 -7.35 -2.94 -3.05
N LYS A 176 -8.13 -4.03 -3.09
CA LYS A 176 -9.21 -4.21 -4.09
C LYS A 176 -10.28 -3.11 -3.99
N PHE A 177 -10.64 -2.71 -2.78
CA PHE A 177 -11.56 -1.59 -2.58
C PHE A 177 -10.99 -0.27 -3.14
N ILE A 178 -9.71 0.02 -2.90
CA ILE A 178 -9.04 1.22 -3.43
C ILE A 178 -9.00 1.17 -4.96
N GLU A 179 -8.61 0.04 -5.54
CA GLU A 179 -8.58 -0.18 -6.99
C GLU A 179 -9.94 0.12 -7.63
N HIS A 180 -11.01 -0.40 -7.02
CA HIS A 180 -12.38 -0.15 -7.47
C HIS A 180 -12.75 1.35 -7.41
N ASN A 181 -12.42 2.05 -6.32
CA ASN A 181 -12.69 3.48 -6.19
C ASN A 181 -11.87 4.31 -7.20
N ILE A 182 -10.61 3.93 -7.45
CA ILE A 182 -9.77 4.57 -8.47
C ILE A 182 -10.44 4.47 -9.84
N HIS A 183 -10.90 3.27 -10.23
CA HIS A 183 -11.59 3.07 -11.50
C HIS A 183 -12.87 3.89 -11.62
N PHE A 184 -13.70 3.88 -10.58
CA PHE A 184 -14.92 4.69 -10.53
C PHE A 184 -14.63 6.20 -10.68
N LEU A 185 -13.63 6.72 -9.96
CA LEU A 185 -13.23 8.12 -10.10
C LEU A 185 -12.71 8.45 -11.50
N GLN A 186 -11.95 7.54 -12.12
CA GLN A 186 -11.47 7.71 -13.49
C GLN A 186 -12.63 7.78 -14.50
N GLU A 187 -13.65 6.93 -14.36
CA GLU A 187 -14.86 6.96 -15.21
C GLU A 187 -15.60 8.31 -15.09
N VAL A 188 -15.77 8.81 -13.86
CA VAL A 188 -16.38 10.13 -13.62
C VAL A 188 -15.58 11.25 -14.30
N ILE A 189 -14.25 11.22 -14.20
CA ILE A 189 -13.36 12.21 -14.83
C ILE A 189 -13.49 12.16 -16.36
N GLN A 190 -13.60 10.96 -16.93
CA GLN A 190 -13.74 10.76 -18.37
C GLN A 190 -15.09 11.25 -18.88
N ASN A 191 -16.19 10.98 -18.16
CA ASN A 191 -17.53 11.42 -18.57
C ASN A 191 -17.62 12.95 -18.72
N ARG A 192 -16.95 13.72 -17.84
CA ARG A 192 -16.85 15.19 -17.96
C ARG A 192 -16.09 15.69 -19.20
N LYS A 193 -15.38 14.84 -19.96
CA LYS A 193 -14.79 15.24 -21.26
C LYS A 193 -15.81 15.14 -22.40
N SER A 194 -16.82 14.26 -22.29
CA SER A 194 -17.86 14.10 -23.31
C SER A 194 -18.64 15.40 -23.49
N ASP A 195 -19.02 16.04 -22.39
CA ASP A 195 -19.82 17.28 -22.40
C ASP A 195 -19.12 18.43 -23.16
N PHE A 196 -17.79 18.55 -23.06
CA PHE A 196 -17.07 19.62 -23.76
C PHE A 196 -17.11 19.42 -25.28
N LEU A 197 -16.93 18.18 -25.74
CA LEU A 197 -16.96 17.88 -27.17
C LEU A 197 -18.37 18.08 -27.74
N GLU A 198 -19.40 17.69 -26.98
CA GLU A 198 -20.80 17.94 -27.32
C GLU A 198 -21.09 19.44 -27.45
N TRP A 199 -20.65 20.26 -26.50
CA TRP A 199 -20.79 21.71 -26.57
C TRP A 199 -20.02 22.35 -27.75
N CYS A 200 -18.85 21.81 -28.10
CA CYS A 200 -18.13 22.25 -29.29
C CYS A 200 -18.93 21.97 -30.58
N ILE A 201 -19.56 20.80 -30.68
CA ILE A 201 -20.40 20.44 -31.84
C ILE A 201 -21.64 21.35 -31.92
N ILE A 202 -22.33 21.55 -30.79
CA ILE A 202 -23.49 22.48 -30.71
C ILE A 202 -23.08 23.90 -31.11
N GLY A 203 -21.91 24.37 -30.65
CA GLY A 203 -21.37 25.67 -31.01
C GLY A 203 -21.09 25.79 -32.52
N LEU A 204 -20.45 24.79 -33.12
CA LEU A 204 -20.17 24.75 -34.56
C LEU A 204 -21.47 24.77 -35.38
N LEU A 205 -22.46 23.94 -35.03
CA LEU A 205 -23.76 23.91 -35.70
C LEU A 205 -24.50 25.25 -35.56
N THR A 206 -24.41 25.91 -34.40
CA THR A 206 -25.05 27.21 -34.18
C THR A 206 -24.43 28.29 -35.06
N VAL A 207 -23.11 28.31 -35.20
CA VAL A 207 -22.41 29.27 -36.08
C VAL A 207 -22.77 29.03 -37.54
N GLU A 208 -22.79 27.79 -38.00
CA GLU A 208 -23.18 27.42 -39.36
C GLU A 208 -24.62 27.86 -39.68
N ASN A 209 -25.56 27.59 -38.76
CA ASN A 209 -26.94 28.03 -38.90
C ASN A 209 -27.05 29.56 -38.94
N ALA A 210 -26.29 30.27 -38.09
CA ALA A 210 -26.30 31.73 -38.07
C ALA A 210 -25.76 32.35 -39.38
N ILE A 211 -24.67 31.79 -39.93
CA ILE A 211 -24.12 32.21 -41.23
C ILE A 211 -25.14 31.97 -42.34
N SER A 212 -25.74 30.77 -42.38
CA SER A 212 -26.76 30.42 -43.37
C SER A 212 -27.97 31.36 -43.29
N LEU A 213 -28.44 31.69 -42.09
CA LEU A 213 -29.54 32.62 -41.88
C LEU A 213 -29.19 34.05 -42.32
N TYR A 214 -27.97 34.50 -42.02
CA TYR A 214 -27.47 35.82 -42.43
C TYR A 214 -27.39 35.94 -43.96
N GLU A 215 -26.91 34.91 -44.64
CA GLU A 215 -26.84 34.86 -46.10
C GLU A 215 -28.24 34.94 -46.72
N ILE A 216 -29.21 34.16 -46.19
CA ILE A 216 -30.60 34.21 -46.65
C ILE A 216 -31.22 35.60 -46.44
N VAL A 217 -31.04 36.23 -45.28
CA VAL A 217 -31.59 37.58 -45.00
C VAL A 217 -30.97 38.64 -45.92
N ARG A 218 -29.66 38.54 -46.18
CA ARG A 218 -28.96 39.41 -47.11
C ARG A 218 -29.48 39.25 -48.54
N ASP A 219 -29.73 38.03 -48.99
CA ASP A 219 -30.31 37.77 -50.31
C ASP A 219 -31.80 38.14 -50.39
N SER A 220 -32.51 38.11 -49.26
CA SER A 220 -33.94 38.46 -49.16
C SER A 220 -34.20 39.95 -48.98
N THR A 221 -33.17 40.80 -48.86
CA THR A 221 -33.31 42.26 -48.83
C THR A 221 -33.07 42.81 -50.25
N PRO A 222 -34.12 42.96 -51.08
CA PRO A 222 -33.96 43.64 -52.35
C PRO A 222 -33.65 45.11 -52.07
N LEU A 223 -32.62 45.62 -52.74
CA LEU A 223 -32.27 47.04 -52.77
C LEU A 223 -33.41 47.88 -53.36
#